data_AF-A0AA38HHP9-F1
#
_entry.id   AF-A0AA38HHP9-F1
#
_cell.length_a   1.000
_cell.length_b   1.000
_cell.length_c   1.000
_cell.angle_alpha   90.00
_cell.angle_beta   90.00
_cell.angle_gamma   90.00
#
_symmetry.space_group_name_H-M   'P 1'
#
loop_
_entity.id
_entity.type
_entity.pdbx_description
1 polymer ?
#
loop_
_entity_poly.entity_id
_entity_poly.type
_entity_poly.pdbx_seq_one_letter_code
_entity_poly.pdbx_strand_id
1 'polypeptide(L)'
;MAPKTVIVGLLHDVVEDTPVTYSELEDRFGEEVANMVEAVTKASYFTMTNRDQMKTAYLMKLIMSTNKDTRVIIIKIADRMHNMLTLKYMRPEKQKIIARETLDIYANLAERMGMRTAKNLLEDHSFKYLEPEEYAYVTSLVEESREEREKTLQEIIEKISQSIKYEHFLLDTKVFGRSKAVYSIYKKMVYFGHQFQDINDLLAIRIICQNIDECYSILG
;
A
#
# COMPACT_ATOMS: atom_id res chain seq x y z
N MET A 1 1.93 11.53 -9.93
CA MET A 1 1.80 10.63 -11.09
C MET A 1 1.71 11.47 -12.36
N ALA A 2 2.09 10.93 -13.52
CA ALA A 2 1.93 11.62 -14.80
C ALA A 2 0.42 11.81 -15.13
N PRO A 3 0.03 12.89 -15.83
CA PRO A 3 -1.38 13.18 -16.13
C PRO A 3 -2.14 12.03 -16.79
N LYS A 4 -1.50 11.34 -17.75
CA LYS A 4 -2.09 10.19 -18.46
C LYS A 4 -2.45 9.03 -17.53
N THR A 5 -1.63 8.74 -16.52
CA THR A 5 -1.93 7.67 -15.55
C THR A 5 -3.17 8.00 -14.71
N VAL A 6 -3.35 9.27 -14.37
CA VAL A 6 -4.53 9.72 -13.62
C VAL A 6 -5.78 9.63 -14.49
N ILE A 7 -5.68 10.02 -15.77
CA ILE A 7 -6.77 9.87 -16.75
C ILE A 7 -7.18 8.40 -16.88
N VAL A 8 -6.24 7.48 -17.07
CA VAL A 8 -6.54 6.04 -17.15
C VAL A 8 -7.18 5.56 -15.85
N GLY A 9 -6.72 6.02 -14.68
CA GLY A 9 -7.35 5.68 -13.40
C GLY A 9 -8.82 6.12 -13.30
N LEU A 10 -9.20 7.24 -13.91
CA LEU A 10 -10.60 7.67 -13.98
C LEU A 10 -11.43 6.87 -15.00
N LEU A 11 -10.77 6.29 -16.00
CA LEU A 11 -11.42 5.58 -17.11
C LEU A 11 -11.34 4.06 -17.01
N HIS A 12 -10.71 3.51 -15.96
CA HIS A 12 -10.29 2.10 -15.91
C HIS A 12 -11.43 1.08 -16.08
N ASP A 13 -12.63 1.40 -15.58
CA ASP A 13 -13.82 0.55 -15.70
C ASP A 13 -14.79 0.99 -16.80
N VAL A 14 -14.51 2.09 -17.52
CA VAL A 14 -15.45 2.64 -18.51
C VAL A 14 -15.72 1.68 -19.66
N VAL A 15 -14.71 0.93 -20.11
CA VAL A 15 -14.86 -0.06 -21.20
C VAL A 15 -15.65 -1.30 -20.76
N GLU A 16 -15.64 -1.62 -19.47
CA GLU A 16 -16.32 -2.80 -18.93
C GLU A 16 -17.77 -2.48 -18.52
N ASP A 17 -17.98 -1.33 -17.87
CA ASP A 17 -19.25 -0.97 -17.25
C ASP A 17 -20.16 -0.12 -18.15
N THR A 18 -19.67 0.34 -19.30
CA THR A 18 -20.43 1.22 -20.20
C THR A 18 -20.31 0.81 -21.67
N PRO A 19 -21.20 1.29 -22.56
CA PRO A 19 -21.10 1.01 -24.00
C PRO A 19 -19.90 1.66 -24.72
N VAL A 20 -19.04 2.39 -24.00
CA VAL A 20 -17.91 3.11 -24.58
C VAL A 20 -16.89 2.11 -25.13
N THR A 21 -16.46 2.36 -26.37
CA THR A 21 -15.54 1.50 -27.11
C THR A 21 -14.09 1.99 -27.03
N TYR A 22 -13.15 1.10 -27.36
CA TYR A 22 -11.73 1.46 -27.51
C TYR A 22 -11.54 2.63 -28.49
N SER A 23 -12.23 2.61 -29.65
CA SER A 23 -12.11 3.65 -30.67
C SER A 23 -12.51 5.03 -30.12
N GLU A 24 -13.59 5.09 -29.34
CA GLU A 24 -14.02 6.36 -28.72
C GLU A 24 -13.03 6.87 -27.66
N LEU A 25 -12.33 5.98 -26.96
CA LEU A 25 -11.27 6.37 -26.03
C LEU A 25 -10.03 6.87 -26.78
N GLU A 26 -9.67 6.22 -27.87
CA GLU A 26 -8.54 6.62 -28.72
C GLU A 26 -8.79 7.99 -29.34
N ASP A 27 -9.97 8.22 -29.90
CA ASP A 27 -10.35 9.49 -30.52
C ASP A 27 -10.33 10.66 -29.52
N ARG A 28 -10.71 10.42 -28.25
CA ARG A 28 -10.86 11.46 -27.23
C ARG A 28 -9.61 11.71 -26.40
N PHE A 29 -8.83 10.67 -26.12
CA PHE A 29 -7.72 10.72 -25.15
C PHE A 29 -6.38 10.23 -25.74
N GLY A 30 -6.39 9.76 -26.99
CA GLY A 30 -5.23 9.25 -27.71
C GLY A 30 -4.97 7.77 -27.46
N GLU A 31 -4.25 7.17 -28.41
CA GLU A 31 -3.91 5.75 -28.46
C GLU A 31 -3.25 5.24 -27.17
N GLU A 32 -2.35 6.00 -26.55
CA GLU A 32 -1.67 5.58 -25.32
C GLU A 32 -2.65 5.35 -24.16
N VAL A 33 -3.62 6.25 -23.98
CA VAL A 33 -4.62 6.13 -22.90
C VAL A 33 -5.55 4.97 -23.19
N ALA A 34 -6.03 4.83 -24.43
CA ALA A 34 -6.91 3.73 -24.84
C ALA A 34 -6.24 2.37 -24.61
N ASN A 35 -4.99 2.20 -25.06
CA ASN A 35 -4.20 0.98 -24.85
C ASN A 35 -4.00 0.67 -23.36
N MET A 36 -3.74 1.69 -22.54
CA MET A 36 -3.58 1.49 -21.10
C MET A 36 -4.90 1.07 -20.42
N VAL A 37 -6.03 1.69 -20.76
CA VAL A 37 -7.34 1.31 -20.22
C VAL A 37 -7.64 -0.15 -20.60
N GLU A 38 -7.45 -0.50 -21.88
CA GLU A 38 -7.68 -1.88 -22.36
C GLU A 38 -6.79 -2.90 -21.64
N ALA A 39 -5.53 -2.57 -21.39
CA ALA A 39 -4.61 -3.42 -20.63
C ALA A 39 -5.06 -3.62 -19.17
N VAL A 40 -5.57 -2.58 -18.51
CA VAL A 40 -6.12 -2.67 -17.15
C VAL A 40 -7.32 -3.63 -17.12
N THR A 41 -8.27 -3.47 -18.03
CA THR A 41 -9.47 -4.32 -18.14
C THR A 41 -9.11 -5.78 -18.42
N LYS A 42 -8.23 -6.05 -19.40
CA LYS A 42 -7.78 -7.41 -19.72
C LYS A 42 -7.11 -8.10 -18.53
N ALA A 43 -6.30 -7.36 -17.77
CA ALA A 43 -5.65 -7.92 -16.60
C ALA A 43 -6.65 -8.18 -15.44
N SER A 44 -7.77 -7.42 -15.34
CA SER A 44 -8.87 -7.73 -14.40
C SER A 44 -9.52 -9.05 -14.75
N TYR A 45 -9.94 -9.19 -16.01
CA TYR A 45 -10.55 -10.40 -16.53
C TYR A 45 -9.66 -11.64 -16.29
N PHE A 46 -8.38 -11.56 -16.68
CA PHE A 46 -7.45 -12.68 -16.51
C PHE A 46 -7.28 -13.11 -15.05
N THR A 47 -7.18 -12.14 -14.13
CA THR A 47 -7.02 -12.41 -12.70
C THR A 47 -8.26 -13.12 -12.17
N MET A 48 -9.45 -12.68 -12.58
CA MET A 48 -10.71 -13.28 -12.17
C MET A 48 -10.88 -14.72 -12.67
N THR A 49 -10.55 -15.00 -13.93
CA THR A 49 -10.71 -16.34 -14.52
C THR A 49 -9.76 -17.38 -13.95
N ASN A 50 -8.52 -17.00 -13.63
CA ASN A 50 -7.46 -17.95 -13.27
C ASN A 50 -7.22 -18.09 -11.76
N ARG A 51 -7.99 -17.35 -10.95
CA ARG A 51 -7.75 -17.20 -9.52
C ARG A 51 -7.75 -18.52 -8.74
N ASP A 52 -8.65 -19.44 -9.09
CA ASP A 52 -8.80 -20.73 -8.40
C ASP A 52 -7.92 -21.84 -8.98
N GLN A 53 -7.35 -21.62 -10.17
CA GLN A 53 -6.63 -22.66 -10.93
C GLN A 53 -5.11 -22.52 -10.83
N MET A 54 -4.61 -21.31 -10.57
CA MET A 54 -3.18 -21.02 -10.58
C MET A 54 -2.65 -20.72 -9.18
N LYS A 55 -1.44 -21.20 -8.88
CA LYS A 55 -0.71 -20.76 -7.69
C LYS A 55 -0.50 -19.25 -7.75
N THR A 56 -0.73 -18.56 -6.65
CA THR A 56 -0.60 -17.10 -6.50
C THR A 56 0.73 -16.57 -7.05
N ALA A 57 1.85 -17.25 -6.78
CA ALA A 57 3.17 -16.85 -7.26
C ALA A 57 3.31 -16.89 -8.79
N TYR A 58 2.64 -17.84 -9.45
CA TYR A 58 2.62 -17.94 -10.91
C TYR A 58 1.76 -16.84 -11.54
N LEU A 59 0.58 -16.59 -10.95
CA LEU A 59 -0.30 -15.49 -11.36
C LEU A 59 0.41 -14.13 -11.24
N MET A 60 1.15 -13.89 -10.15
CA MET A 60 1.99 -12.69 -10.03
C MET A 60 3.03 -12.56 -11.13
N LYS A 61 3.76 -13.65 -11.42
CA LYS A 61 4.80 -13.66 -12.45
C LYS A 61 4.20 -13.30 -13.81
N LEU A 62 3.01 -13.82 -14.10
CA LEU A 62 2.28 -13.56 -15.33
C LEU A 62 1.77 -12.10 -15.40
N ILE A 63 1.14 -11.59 -14.34
CA ILE A 63 0.69 -10.18 -14.28
C ILE A 63 1.86 -9.22 -14.50
N MET A 64 3.03 -9.52 -13.93
CA MET A 64 4.23 -8.72 -14.12
C MET A 64 4.85 -8.87 -15.52
N SER A 65 4.79 -10.06 -16.13
CA SER A 65 5.40 -10.29 -17.46
C SER A 65 4.54 -9.77 -18.61
N THR A 66 3.22 -9.78 -18.47
CA THR A 66 2.29 -9.36 -19.52
C THR A 66 2.19 -7.83 -19.59
N ASN A 67 2.40 -7.14 -18.47
CA ASN A 67 2.35 -5.68 -18.42
C ASN A 67 3.73 -5.08 -18.68
N LYS A 68 3.99 -4.70 -19.94
CA LYS A 68 5.17 -3.90 -20.32
C LYS A 68 5.18 -2.52 -19.66
N ASP A 69 4.01 -2.05 -19.24
CA ASP A 69 3.82 -0.76 -18.58
C ASP A 69 3.46 -0.92 -17.10
N THR A 70 4.38 -0.52 -16.23
CA THR A 70 4.20 -0.59 -14.76
C THR A 70 3.04 0.25 -14.26
N ARG A 71 2.59 1.26 -15.02
CA ARG A 71 1.45 2.13 -14.67
C ARG A 71 0.14 1.35 -14.59
N VAL A 72 -0.02 0.28 -15.37
CA VAL A 72 -1.20 -0.62 -15.31
C VAL A 72 -1.31 -1.29 -13.95
N ILE A 73 -0.18 -1.77 -13.40
CA ILE A 73 -0.14 -2.40 -12.08
C ILE A 73 -0.45 -1.37 -10.99
N ILE A 74 0.08 -0.16 -11.11
CA ILE A 74 -0.18 0.94 -10.17
C ILE A 74 -1.68 1.26 -10.11
N ILE A 75 -2.35 1.36 -11.27
CA ILE A 75 -3.79 1.63 -11.35
C ILE A 75 -4.59 0.50 -10.68
N LYS A 76 -4.21 -0.76 -10.92
CA LYS A 76 -4.86 -1.92 -10.26
C LYS A 76 -4.67 -1.95 -8.75
N ILE A 77 -3.49 -1.56 -8.26
CA ILE A 77 -3.26 -1.42 -6.82
C ILE A 77 -4.16 -0.30 -6.28
N ALA A 78 -4.27 0.83 -6.97
CA ALA A 78 -5.12 1.95 -6.55
C ALA A 78 -6.61 1.58 -6.50
N ASP A 79 -7.13 0.93 -7.54
CA ASP A 79 -8.48 0.36 -7.56
C ASP A 79 -8.67 -0.61 -6.39
N ARG A 80 -7.73 -1.55 -6.20
CA ARG A 80 -7.84 -2.51 -5.10
C ARG A 80 -7.82 -1.84 -3.72
N MET A 81 -7.03 -0.79 -3.54
CA MET A 81 -7.04 0.01 -2.30
C MET A 81 -8.42 0.61 -2.06
N HIS A 82 -9.05 1.19 -3.08
CA HIS A 82 -10.40 1.72 -2.97
C HIS A 82 -11.40 0.64 -2.58
N ASN A 83 -11.35 -0.52 -3.25
CA ASN A 83 -12.21 -1.67 -2.96
C ASN A 83 -12.05 -2.17 -1.51
N MET A 84 -10.83 -2.17 -0.95
CA MET A 84 -10.60 -2.55 0.44
C MET A 84 -11.14 -1.51 1.45
N LEU A 85 -11.17 -0.23 1.08
CA LEU A 85 -11.75 0.84 1.91
C LEU A 85 -13.28 0.75 1.97
N THR A 86 -13.92 0.29 0.89
CA THR A 86 -15.38 0.17 0.77
C THR A 86 -15.90 -1.25 1.03
N LEU A 87 -15.02 -2.21 1.32
CA LEU A 87 -15.34 -3.64 1.42
C LEU A 87 -16.45 -3.98 2.42
N LYS A 88 -16.68 -3.13 3.43
CA LYS A 88 -17.74 -3.30 4.45
C LYS A 88 -19.17 -3.42 3.86
N TYR A 89 -19.40 -2.92 2.65
CA TYR A 89 -20.71 -2.99 1.99
C TYR A 89 -20.96 -4.31 1.25
N MET A 90 -19.94 -5.17 1.13
CA MET A 90 -20.06 -6.49 0.50
C MET A 90 -20.57 -7.55 1.48
N ARG A 91 -21.12 -8.64 0.93
CA ARG A 91 -21.49 -9.83 1.74
C ARG A 91 -20.25 -10.45 2.39
N PRO A 92 -20.34 -11.01 3.63
CA PRO A 92 -19.19 -11.54 4.36
C PRO A 92 -18.33 -12.55 3.59
N GLU A 93 -18.95 -13.42 2.80
CA GLU A 93 -18.24 -14.38 1.94
C GLU A 93 -17.36 -13.68 0.91
N LYS A 94 -17.92 -12.68 0.20
CA LYS A 94 -17.16 -11.86 -0.75
C LYS A 94 -16.07 -11.04 -0.07
N GLN A 95 -16.31 -10.54 1.15
CA GLN A 95 -15.29 -9.83 1.92
C GLN A 95 -14.05 -10.70 2.15
N LYS A 96 -14.24 -11.95 2.63
CA LYS A 96 -13.12 -12.88 2.86
C LYS A 96 -12.39 -13.25 1.59
N ILE A 97 -13.12 -13.49 0.50
CA ILE A 97 -12.54 -13.76 -0.82
C ILE A 97 -11.67 -12.57 -1.24
N ILE A 98 -12.23 -11.36 -1.34
CA ILE A 98 -11.49 -10.17 -1.78
C ILE A 98 -10.28 -9.91 -0.88
N ALA A 99 -10.45 -9.98 0.45
CA ALA A 99 -9.37 -9.78 1.41
C ALA A 99 -8.22 -10.77 1.24
N ARG A 100 -8.52 -12.06 0.98
CA ARG A 100 -7.50 -13.10 0.77
C ARG A 100 -6.69 -12.84 -0.49
N GLU A 101 -7.35 -12.55 -1.61
CA GLU A 101 -6.65 -12.18 -2.84
C GLU A 101 -5.84 -10.89 -2.68
N THR A 102 -6.38 -9.90 -1.99
CA THR A 102 -5.67 -8.66 -1.73
C THR A 102 -4.37 -8.93 -0.99
N LEU A 103 -4.41 -9.77 0.05
CA LEU A 103 -3.24 -10.10 0.84
C LEU A 103 -2.23 -10.93 0.03
N ASP A 104 -2.72 -11.95 -0.66
CA ASP A 104 -1.88 -12.92 -1.35
C ASP A 104 -1.27 -12.31 -2.63
N ILE A 105 -2.01 -11.48 -3.36
CA ILE A 105 -1.60 -10.95 -4.68
C ILE A 105 -1.22 -9.47 -4.58
N TYR A 106 -2.16 -8.61 -4.22
CA TYR A 106 -2.02 -7.17 -4.41
C TYR A 106 -1.06 -6.51 -3.41
N ALA A 107 -1.02 -6.96 -2.16
CA ALA A 107 -0.04 -6.49 -1.18
C ALA A 107 1.39 -6.84 -1.60
N ASN A 108 1.60 -8.05 -2.13
CA ASN A 108 2.89 -8.49 -2.68
C ASN A 108 3.28 -7.75 -3.97
N LEU A 109 2.31 -7.46 -4.85
CA LEU A 109 2.56 -6.60 -6.02
C LEU A 109 2.97 -5.20 -5.56
N ALA A 110 2.27 -4.60 -4.60
CA ALA A 110 2.63 -3.31 -4.03
C ALA A 110 4.03 -3.31 -3.40
N GLU A 111 4.43 -4.40 -2.74
CA GLU A 111 5.80 -4.57 -2.24
C GLU A 111 6.84 -4.53 -3.35
N ARG A 112 6.64 -5.33 -4.41
CA ARG A 112 7.55 -5.40 -5.56
C ARG A 112 7.66 -4.07 -6.30
N MET A 113 6.58 -3.29 -6.31
CA MET A 113 6.54 -1.94 -6.87
C MET A 113 7.12 -0.88 -5.92
N GLY A 114 7.60 -1.24 -4.73
CA GLY A 114 8.12 -0.31 -3.73
C GLY A 114 7.02 0.56 -3.06
N MET A 115 5.74 0.27 -3.31
CA MET A 115 4.59 1.04 -2.84
C MET A 115 4.21 0.67 -1.40
N ARG A 116 5.07 1.00 -0.44
CA ARG A 116 4.93 0.54 0.95
C ARG A 116 3.66 1.01 1.65
N THR A 117 3.22 2.24 1.37
CA THR A 117 1.96 2.77 1.92
C THR A 117 0.76 1.96 1.42
N ALA A 118 0.72 1.65 0.12
CA ALA A 118 -0.32 0.82 -0.47
C ALA A 118 -0.28 -0.60 0.12
N LYS A 119 0.91 -1.23 0.17
CA LYS A 119 1.10 -2.54 0.80
C LYS A 119 0.50 -2.56 2.21
N ASN A 120 0.92 -1.63 3.07
CA ASN A 120 0.48 -1.60 4.46
C ASN A 120 -1.04 -1.46 4.58
N LEU A 121 -1.66 -0.58 3.78
CA LEU A 121 -3.11 -0.41 3.77
C LEU A 121 -3.83 -1.70 3.34
N LEU A 122 -3.36 -2.32 2.24
CA LEU A 122 -3.93 -3.55 1.73
C LEU A 122 -3.79 -4.69 2.75
N GLU A 123 -2.62 -4.82 3.38
CA GLU A 123 -2.34 -5.81 4.43
C GLU A 123 -3.26 -5.62 5.65
N ASP A 124 -3.35 -4.41 6.20
CA ASP A 124 -4.14 -4.14 7.41
C ASP A 124 -5.63 -4.32 7.17
N HIS A 125 -6.15 -3.84 6.03
CA HIS A 125 -7.54 -4.06 5.66
C HIS A 125 -7.82 -5.55 5.43
N SER A 126 -6.95 -6.27 4.72
CA SER A 126 -7.12 -7.70 4.53
C SER A 126 -7.12 -8.45 5.85
N PHE A 127 -6.20 -8.12 6.76
CA PHE A 127 -6.12 -8.75 8.07
C PHE A 127 -7.41 -8.56 8.86
N LYS A 128 -7.97 -7.35 8.86
CA LYS A 128 -9.25 -7.03 9.52
C LYS A 128 -10.41 -7.92 9.08
N TYR A 129 -10.47 -8.29 7.79
CA TYR A 129 -11.57 -9.12 7.27
C TYR A 129 -11.28 -10.62 7.34
N LEU A 130 -10.01 -11.03 7.34
CA LEU A 130 -9.61 -12.43 7.40
C LEU A 130 -9.62 -12.95 8.84
N GLU A 131 -9.05 -12.19 9.76
CA GLU A 131 -8.84 -12.56 11.17
C GLU A 131 -9.28 -11.40 12.09
N PRO A 132 -10.59 -11.12 12.20
CA PRO A 132 -11.10 -9.93 12.90
C PRO A 132 -10.78 -9.90 14.40
N GLU A 133 -10.76 -11.07 15.06
CA GLU A 133 -10.46 -11.20 16.50
C GLU A 133 -8.99 -10.84 16.78
N GLU A 134 -8.07 -11.44 16.01
CA GLU A 134 -6.63 -11.14 16.10
C GLU A 134 -6.33 -9.68 15.73
N TYR A 135 -6.99 -9.14 14.70
CA TYR A 135 -6.88 -7.73 14.35
C TYR A 135 -7.30 -6.83 15.51
N ALA A 136 -8.43 -7.13 16.16
CA ALA A 136 -8.92 -6.36 17.29
C ALA A 136 -7.94 -6.42 18.48
N TYR A 137 -7.40 -7.61 18.77
CA TYR A 137 -6.43 -7.82 19.84
C TYR A 137 -5.12 -7.05 19.61
N VAL A 138 -4.52 -7.16 18.43
CA VAL A 138 -3.28 -6.43 18.12
C VAL A 138 -3.54 -4.92 18.11
N THR A 139 -4.69 -4.48 17.62
CA THR A 139 -5.08 -3.06 17.64
C THR A 139 -5.22 -2.54 19.06
N SER A 140 -5.84 -3.29 19.98
CA SER A 140 -5.99 -2.85 21.38
C SER A 140 -4.64 -2.69 22.08
N LEU A 141 -3.70 -3.60 21.83
CA LEU A 141 -2.33 -3.49 22.37
C LEU A 141 -1.60 -2.25 21.85
N VAL A 142 -1.81 -1.91 20.56
CA VAL A 142 -1.25 -0.71 19.95
C VAL A 142 -1.85 0.56 20.54
N GLU A 143 -3.17 0.59 20.78
CA GLU A 143 -3.84 1.76 21.36
C GLU A 143 -3.51 1.93 22.86
N GLU A 144 -3.39 0.85 23.63
CA GLU A 144 -3.04 0.91 25.06
C GLU A 144 -1.67 1.56 25.29
N SER A 145 -0.72 1.31 24.39
CA SER A 145 0.62 1.90 24.44
C SER A 145 0.74 3.25 23.71
N ARG A 146 -0.35 3.78 23.15
CA ARG A 146 -0.29 4.89 22.19
C ARG A 146 0.15 6.21 22.81
N GLU A 147 -0.45 6.60 23.92
CA GLU A 147 -0.20 7.91 24.55
C GLU A 147 1.25 8.02 25.04
N GLU A 148 1.74 6.98 25.72
CA GLU A 148 3.13 6.89 26.16
C GLU A 148 4.10 6.97 24.97
N ARG A 149 3.79 6.24 23.88
CA ARG A 149 4.60 6.21 22.66
C ARG A 149 4.59 7.54 21.91
N GLU A 150 3.44 8.19 21.76
CA GLU A 150 3.33 9.51 21.12
C GLU A 150 4.14 10.55 21.90
N LYS A 151 4.08 10.52 23.23
CA LYS A 151 4.88 11.39 24.08
C LYS A 151 6.38 11.13 23.92
N THR A 152 6.84 9.89 24.04
CA THR A 152 8.25 9.52 23.84
C THR A 152 8.73 9.91 22.44
N LEU A 153 7.91 9.68 21.43
CA LEU A 153 8.23 10.00 20.05
C LEU A 153 8.36 11.52 19.84
N GLN A 154 7.46 12.30 20.42
CA GLN A 154 7.52 13.76 20.34
C GLN A 154 8.77 14.31 21.04
N GLU A 155 9.11 13.80 22.23
CA GLU A 155 10.34 14.18 22.93
C GLU A 155 11.60 13.89 22.09
N ILE A 156 11.65 12.75 21.39
CA ILE A 156 12.78 12.40 20.52
C ILE A 156 12.80 13.31 19.28
N ILE A 157 11.64 13.56 18.66
CA ILE A 157 11.53 14.45 17.49
C ILE A 157 11.98 15.87 17.83
N GLU A 158 11.58 16.39 18.98
CA GLU A 158 11.98 17.72 19.44
C GLU A 158 13.50 17.80 19.65
N LYS A 159 14.10 16.80 20.31
CA LYS A 159 15.56 16.72 20.50
C LYS A 159 16.31 16.67 19.16
N ILE A 160 15.89 15.80 18.24
CA ILE A 160 16.50 15.69 16.91
C ILE A 160 16.35 17.01 16.15
N SER A 161 15.16 17.61 16.17
CA SER A 161 14.89 18.86 15.46
C SER A 161 15.70 20.03 16.01
N GLN A 162 15.95 20.06 17.32
CA GLN A 162 16.82 21.06 17.95
C GLN A 162 18.28 20.88 17.52
N SER A 163 18.81 19.65 17.54
CA SER A 163 20.17 19.35 17.07
C SER A 163 20.38 19.76 15.61
N ILE A 164 19.41 19.43 14.74
CA ILE A 164 19.45 19.78 13.31
C ILE A 164 19.45 21.30 13.10
N LYS A 165 18.67 22.06 13.88
CA LYS A 165 18.62 23.53 13.77
C LYS A 165 19.94 24.19 14.17
N TYR A 166 20.67 23.61 15.11
CA TYR A 166 21.96 24.14 15.56
C TYR A 166 23.03 24.09 14.46
N GLU A 167 22.91 23.16 13.50
CA GLU A 167 23.87 23.01 12.41
C GLU A 167 23.69 23.99 11.24
N HIS A 168 22.72 24.92 11.30
CA HIS A 168 22.47 26.04 10.36
C HIS A 168 22.28 25.72 8.85
N PHE A 169 22.75 24.57 8.34
CA PHE A 169 22.70 24.15 6.93
C PHE A 169 21.54 23.19 6.61
N LEU A 170 20.76 22.75 7.61
CA LEU A 170 19.74 21.68 7.49
C LEU A 170 18.28 22.17 7.62
N LEU A 171 18.02 23.44 7.29
CA LEU A 171 16.77 24.15 7.63
C LEU A 171 15.48 23.58 7.00
N ASP A 172 15.58 22.82 5.90
CA ASP A 172 14.42 22.24 5.20
C ASP A 172 14.12 20.77 5.59
N THR A 173 14.77 20.26 6.64
CA THR A 173 14.61 18.87 7.07
C THR A 173 13.27 18.63 7.76
N LYS A 174 12.56 17.57 7.38
CA LYS A 174 11.29 17.18 8.03
C LYS A 174 11.46 15.90 8.85
N VAL A 175 11.24 16.00 10.15
CA VAL A 175 11.25 14.87 11.09
C VAL A 175 9.83 14.52 11.49
N PHE A 176 9.43 13.26 11.37
CA PHE A 176 8.10 12.81 11.77
C PHE A 176 8.09 11.36 12.24
N GLY A 177 7.12 11.05 13.10
CA GLY A 177 6.86 9.71 13.57
C GLY A 177 6.25 8.83 12.49
N ARG A 178 6.57 7.55 12.52
CA ARG A 178 5.99 6.52 11.67
C ARG A 178 5.36 5.46 12.55
N SER A 179 4.05 5.28 12.43
CA SER A 179 3.37 4.11 12.97
C SER A 179 3.61 2.89 12.08
N LYS A 180 3.69 1.72 12.73
CA LYS A 180 3.72 0.44 12.02
C LYS A 180 2.32 -0.02 11.68
N ALA A 181 2.22 -0.74 10.57
CA ALA A 181 1.01 -1.42 10.16
C ALA A 181 0.66 -2.55 11.14
N VAL A 182 -0.61 -2.70 11.48
CA VAL A 182 -1.11 -3.68 12.46
C VAL A 182 -0.73 -5.10 12.04
N TYR A 183 -0.89 -5.42 10.76
CA TYR A 183 -0.54 -6.73 10.21
C TYR A 183 0.96 -7.03 10.29
N SER A 184 1.82 -6.01 10.21
CA SER A 184 3.26 -6.19 10.39
C SER A 184 3.62 -6.53 11.84
N ILE A 185 2.88 -5.98 12.81
CA ILE A 185 3.05 -6.30 14.24
C ILE A 185 2.59 -7.74 14.49
N TYR A 186 1.40 -8.09 14.00
CA TYR A 186 0.86 -9.45 14.07
C TYR A 186 1.84 -10.48 13.50
N LYS A 187 2.36 -10.25 12.28
CA LYS A 187 3.38 -11.14 11.68
C LYS A 187 4.59 -11.29 12.59
N LYS A 188 5.07 -10.23 13.25
CA LYS A 188 6.21 -10.34 14.17
C LYS A 188 5.88 -11.19 15.40
N MET A 189 4.68 -11.05 15.97
CA MET A 189 4.24 -11.84 17.12
C MET A 189 4.15 -13.33 16.78
N VAL A 190 3.54 -13.66 15.64
CA VAL A 190 3.30 -15.05 15.23
C VAL A 190 4.58 -15.74 14.74
N TYR A 191 5.36 -15.10 13.85
CA TYR A 191 6.52 -15.76 13.24
C TYR A 191 7.73 -15.88 14.16
N PHE A 192 7.91 -14.93 15.08
CA PHE A 192 9.08 -14.91 15.96
C PHE A 192 8.74 -15.27 17.42
N GLY A 193 7.47 -15.51 17.73
CA GLY A 193 7.01 -15.83 19.09
C GLY A 193 7.24 -14.71 20.10
N HIS A 194 7.46 -13.48 19.62
CA HIS A 194 7.68 -12.33 20.48
C HIS A 194 6.39 -11.93 21.20
N GLN A 195 6.48 -11.65 22.50
CA GLN A 195 5.39 -10.96 23.19
C GLN A 195 5.31 -9.53 22.65
N PHE A 196 4.13 -8.91 22.72
CA PHE A 196 3.96 -7.53 22.25
C PHE A 196 4.96 -6.56 22.91
N GLN A 197 5.28 -6.81 24.19
CA GLN A 197 6.24 -6.05 24.98
C GLN A 197 7.69 -6.15 24.45
N ASP A 198 8.04 -7.25 23.78
CA ASP A 198 9.38 -7.46 23.21
C ASP A 198 9.57 -6.73 21.87
N ILE A 199 8.50 -6.15 21.32
CA ILE A 199 8.55 -5.43 20.04
C ILE A 199 9.11 -4.02 20.28
N ASN A 200 10.42 -3.95 20.48
CA ASN A 200 11.18 -2.70 20.69
C ASN A 200 11.12 -1.70 19.52
N ASP A 201 10.68 -2.16 18.35
CA ASP A 201 10.66 -1.43 17.08
C ASP A 201 9.26 -0.84 16.80
N LEU A 202 8.48 -0.55 17.84
CA LEU A 202 7.17 0.09 17.71
C LEU A 202 7.30 1.59 17.44
N LEU A 203 8.40 2.22 17.86
CA LEU A 203 8.71 3.62 17.61
C LEU A 203 9.66 3.73 16.41
N ALA A 204 9.24 4.42 15.37
CA ALA A 204 10.08 4.70 14.21
C ALA A 204 10.00 6.18 13.84
N ILE A 205 11.16 6.76 13.53
CA ILE A 205 11.28 8.15 13.07
C ILE A 205 11.72 8.13 11.62
N ARG A 206 11.12 9.00 10.82
CA ARG A 206 11.58 9.29 9.46
C ARG A 206 12.02 10.73 9.37
N ILE A 207 13.18 10.91 8.73
CA ILE A 207 13.75 12.20 8.41
C ILE A 207 13.78 12.29 6.88
N ILE A 208 13.19 13.36 6.32
CA ILE A 208 13.27 13.67 4.89
C ILE A 208 14.27 14.81 4.73
N CYS A 209 15.32 14.54 3.96
CA CYS A 209 16.37 15.48 3.57
C CYS A 209 16.28 15.77 2.06
N GLN A 210 16.94 16.83 1.60
CA GLN A 210 16.96 17.23 0.19
C GLN A 210 17.98 16.43 -0.63
N ASN A 211 19.09 16.06 -0.01
CA ASN A 211 20.20 15.37 -0.68
C ASN A 211 20.83 14.28 0.21
N ILE A 212 21.78 13.54 -0.36
CA ILE A 212 22.43 12.40 0.29
C ILE A 212 23.41 12.88 1.38
N ASP A 213 24.09 14.00 1.16
CA ASP A 213 25.07 14.54 2.11
C ASP A 213 24.39 14.92 3.43
N GLU A 214 23.23 15.57 3.37
CA GLU A 214 22.38 15.86 4.53
C GLU A 214 21.98 14.59 5.29
N CYS A 215 21.67 13.50 4.58
CA CYS A 215 21.35 12.23 5.24
C CYS A 215 22.52 11.71 6.08
N TYR A 216 23.76 11.86 5.60
CA TYR A 216 24.95 11.43 6.33
C TYR A 216 25.31 12.38 7.48
N SER A 217 25.15 13.69 7.29
CA SER A 217 25.34 14.67 8.36
C SER A 217 24.40 14.43 9.53
N ILE A 218 23.11 14.16 9.26
CA ILE A 218 22.11 13.88 10.30
C ILE A 218 22.33 12.52 10.98
N LEU A 219 22.96 11.57 10.29
CA LEU A 219 23.28 10.26 10.84
C LEU A 219 24.46 10.29 11.82
N GLY A 220 25.44 11.17 11.58
CA GLY A 220 26.63 11.35 12.41
C GLY A 220 26.33 12.03 13.74
#